data_AF-A0A0S8IUL6-F1
#
_entry.id   AF-A0A0S8IUL6-F1
#
_cell.length_a   1.000
_cell.length_b   1.000
_cell.length_c   1.000
_cell.angle_alpha   90.00
_cell.angle_beta   90.00
_cell.angle_gamma   90.00
#
_symmetry.space_group_name_H-M   'P 1'
#
loop_
_entity.id
_entity.type
_entity.pdbx_description
1 polymer ?
#
loop_
_entity_poly.entity_id
_entity_poly.type
_entity_poly.pdbx_seq_one_letter_code
_entity_poly.pdbx_strand_id
1 'polypeptide(L)' 'MVSRGLRPNVYSVGAIDWDRRLFDELIPLPDGTSYNAYLIKGREKTALLDTVDPTKEHELLANLEKMGVKNID' A
#
# COMPACT_ATOMS: atom_id res chain seq x y z
N MET A 1 4.43 1.85 -9.52
CA MET A 1 4.78 0.43 -9.74
C MET A 1 5.39 -0.06 -8.43
N VAL A 2 4.59 -0.60 -7.49
CA VAL A 2 5.09 -1.05 -6.17
C VAL A 2 4.33 -2.28 -5.65
N SER A 3 3.70 -3.09 -6.50
CA SER A 3 3.22 -4.40 -6.04
C SER A 3 4.38 -5.39 -5.96
N ARG A 4 4.79 -5.76 -4.75
CA ARG A 4 5.92 -6.68 -4.50
C ARG A 4 5.46 -7.91 -3.73
N GLY A 5 5.74 -9.10 -4.26
CA GLY A 5 5.56 -10.35 -3.52
C GLY A 5 6.54 -10.44 -2.35
N LEU A 6 6.02 -10.68 -1.14
CA LEU A 6 6.82 -10.84 0.08
C LEU A 6 6.93 -12.30 0.49
N ARG A 7 5.82 -13.04 0.35
CA ARG A 7 5.67 -14.48 0.61
C ARG A 7 4.59 -15.04 -0.31
N PRO A 8 4.44 -16.38 -0.43
CA PRO A 8 3.31 -16.95 -1.15
C PRO A 8 1.99 -16.32 -0.71
N ASN A 9 1.27 -15.75 -1.67
CA ASN A 9 -0.01 -15.06 -1.49
C ASN A 9 -0.01 -13.80 -0.60
N VAL A 10 1.16 -13.27 -0.24
CA VAL A 10 1.28 -12.02 0.53
C VAL A 10 2.06 -11.00 -0.28
N TYR A 11 1.43 -9.86 -0.51
CA TYR A 11 1.95 -8.81 -1.38
C TYR A 11 1.95 -7.46 -0.65
N SER A 12 3.01 -6.70 -0.82
CA SER A 12 2.99 -5.27 -0.51
C SER A 12 2.26 -4.53 -1.63
N VAL A 13 1.31 -3.66 -1.27
CA VAL A 13 0.50 -2.86 -2.20
C VAL A 13 0.42 -1.38 -1.80
N GLY A 14 1.22 -0.97 -0.80
CA GLY A 14 1.30 0.39 -0.31
C GLY A 14 1.88 1.41 -1.30
N ALA A 15 2.19 2.60 -0.78
CA ALA A 15 2.71 3.71 -1.55
C ALA A 15 3.99 4.26 -0.94
N ILE A 16 4.88 4.79 -1.79
CA ILE A 16 6.08 5.50 -1.32
C ILE A 16 5.82 6.99 -1.52
N ASP A 17 6.01 7.77 -0.46
CA ASP A 17 5.88 9.21 -0.48
C ASP A 17 7.23 9.89 -0.29
N TRP A 18 7.93 10.06 -1.42
CA TRP A 18 9.21 10.77 -1.48
C TRP A 18 9.06 12.28 -1.21
N ASP A 19 7.86 12.83 -1.35
CA ASP A 19 7.60 14.27 -1.24
C ASP A 19 7.18 14.69 0.17
N ARG A 20 6.80 13.73 1.04
CA ARG A 20 6.51 13.99 2.45
C ARG A 20 7.73 14.58 3.15
N ARG A 21 7.55 15.76 3.77
CA ARG A 21 8.63 16.45 4.52
C ARG A 21 8.46 16.43 6.04
N LEU A 22 7.26 16.12 6.54
CA LEU A 22 6.96 16.12 7.97
C LEU A 22 6.08 14.93 8.36
N PHE A 23 6.47 14.17 9.38
CA PHE A 23 5.63 13.20 10.07
C PHE A 23 4.87 13.89 11.21
N ASP A 24 3.56 13.67 11.28
CA ASP A 24 2.64 14.37 12.20
C ASP A 24 2.85 15.90 12.25
N GLU A 25 3.25 16.48 11.10
CA GLU A 25 3.53 17.92 10.95
C GLU A 25 4.64 18.46 11.86
N LEU A 26 5.38 17.58 12.54
CA LEU A 26 6.33 17.91 13.60
C LEU A 26 7.72 17.38 13.33
N ILE A 27 7.84 16.13 12.88
CA ILE A 27 9.12 15.43 12.77
C ILE A 27 9.60 15.47 11.31
N PRO A 28 10.78 16.02 11.00
CA PRO A 28 11.30 16.07 9.63
C PRO A 28 11.49 14.69 8.99
N LEU A 29 11.14 14.59 7.71
CA LEU A 29 11.34 13.41 6.85
C LEU A 29 12.21 13.80 5.63
N PRO A 30 13.54 13.87 5.78
CA PRO A 30 14.43 14.27 4.68
C PRO A 30 14.37 13.30 3.49
N ASP A 31 14.13 12.02 3.75
CA ASP A 31 14.12 10.95 2.76
C ASP A 31 12.69 10.50 2.37
N GLY A 32 11.67 11.24 2.80
CA GLY A 32 10.27 10.84 2.62
C GLY A 32 9.82 9.73 3.59
N THR A 33 8.71 9.07 3.24
CA THR A 33 8.15 7.96 4.03
C THR A 33 7.47 6.93 3.12
N SER A 34 6.95 5.86 3.72
CA SER A 34 6.11 4.87 3.05
C SER A 34 4.82 4.65 3.83
N TYR A 35 3.71 4.52 3.10
CA TYR A 35 2.46 4.03 3.64
C TYR A 35 2.33 2.55 3.29
N ASN A 36 2.49 1.69 4.28
CA ASN A 36 2.53 0.24 4.07
C ASN A 36 1.13 -0.35 4.12
N ALA A 37 0.69 -0.95 3.01
CA ALA A 37 -0.51 -1.75 2.93
C ALA A 37 -0.18 -3.13 2.35
N TYR A 38 -0.90 -4.17 2.77
CA TYR A 38 -0.64 -5.55 2.38
C TYR A 38 -1.89 -6.26 1.90
N LEU A 39 -1.75 -6.94 0.76
CA LEU A 39 -2.80 -7.78 0.19
C LEU A 39 -2.50 -9.25 0.50
N ILE A 40 -3.44 -9.92 1.14
CA ILE A 40 -3.39 -11.35 1.43
C ILE A 40 -4.46 -12.06 0.59
N LYS A 41 -4.02 -12.95 -0.29
CA LYS A 41 -4.91 -13.79 -1.11
C LYS A 41 -5.08 -15.16 -0.44
N GLY A 42 -6.12 -15.30 0.36
CA GLY A 42 -6.53 -16.60 0.87
C GLY A 42 -7.07 -17.50 -0.26
N ARG A 43 -7.40 -18.74 0.10
CA ARG A 43 -8.02 -19.68 -0.86
C ARG A 43 -9.42 -19.25 -1.27
N GLU A 44 -10.17 -18.68 -0.33
CA GLU A 44 -11.57 -18.29 -0.52
C GLU A 44 -11.77 -16.78 -0.42
N LYS A 45 -10.96 -16.10 0.39
CA LYS A 45 -11.11 -14.68 0.73
C LYS A 45 -9.86 -13.88 0.44
N THR A 46 -10.05 -12.60 0.17
CA THR A 46 -8.98 -11.62 -0.04
C THR A 46 -9.06 -10.55 1.05
N ALA A 47 -8.00 -10.41 1.84
CA ALA A 47 -7.90 -9.40 2.88
C ALA A 47 -6.93 -8.29 2.47
N LEU A 48 -7.30 -7.04 2.74
CA LEU A 48 -6.42 -5.89 2.69
C LEU A 48 -6.11 -5.46 4.13
N LEU A 49 -4.82 -5.43 4.47
CA LEU A 49 -4.33 -4.93 5.75
C LEU A 49 -3.80 -3.52 5.55
N ASP A 50 -4.33 -2.61 6.37
CA ASP A 50 -4.09 -1.17 6.32
C ASP A 50 -4.42 -0.51 4.98
N THR A 51 -4.25 0.81 4.93
CA THR A 51 -4.42 1.64 3.75
C THR A 51 -3.30 2.66 3.66
N VAL A 52 -3.41 3.59 2.71
CA VAL A 52 -2.45 4.69 2.52
C VAL A 52 -3.08 6.01 2.90
N ASP A 53 -2.26 7.05 3.05
CA ASP A 53 -2.75 8.42 3.17
C ASP A 53 -3.64 8.80 1.98
N PRO A 54 -4.71 9.59 2.17
CA PRO A 54 -5.64 9.96 1.10
C PRO A 54 -4.96 10.54 -0.15
N THR A 55 -3.85 11.28 0.01
CA THR A 55 -3.09 11.83 -1.12
C THR A 55 -2.45 10.75 -2.01
N LYS A 56 -2.34 9.51 -1.50
CA LYS A 56 -1.77 8.34 -2.17
C LYS A 56 -2.83 7.31 -2.59
N GLU A 57 -4.12 7.60 -2.42
CA GLU A 57 -5.22 6.67 -2.74
C GLU A 57 -5.10 6.06 -4.14
N HIS A 58 -4.81 6.89 -5.15
CA HIS A 58 -4.65 6.43 -6.53
C HIS A 58 -3.53 5.39 -6.71
N GLU A 59 -2.44 5.49 -5.94
CA GLU A 59 -1.36 4.51 -5.99
C GLU A 59 -1.80 3.15 -5.44
N LEU A 60 -2.52 3.15 -4.32
CA LEU A 60 -3.06 1.93 -3.71
C LEU A 60 -4.07 1.27 -4.65
N LEU A 61 -5.04 2.03 -5.17
CA LEU A 61 -6.04 1.51 -6.10
C LEU A 61 -5.39 0.93 -7.36
N ALA A 62 -4.43 1.63 -7.95
CA ALA A 62 -3.69 1.14 -9.12
C ALA A 62 -2.88 -0.13 -8.81
N ASN A 63 -2.33 -0.27 -7.60
CA ASN A 63 -1.65 -1.49 -7.19
C ASN A 63 -2.64 -2.65 -7.03
N LEU A 64 -3.82 -2.43 -6.44
CA LEU A 64 -4.86 -3.45 -6.27
C LEU A 64 -5.43 -3.91 -7.63
N GLU A 65 -5.67 -2.97 -8.55
CA GLU A 65 -6.13 -3.28 -9.91
C GLU A 65 -5.11 -4.14 -10.67
N LYS A 66 -3.81 -3.80 -10.59
CA LYS A 66 -2.73 -4.61 -11.17
C LYS A 66 -2.63 -6.01 -10.57
N MET A 67 -3.03 -6.15 -9.31
CA MET A 67 -3.12 -7.44 -8.64
C MET A 67 -4.39 -8.23 -9.02
N GLY A 68 -5.27 -7.68 -9.87
CA GLY A 68 -6.51 -8.33 -10.30
C GLY A 68 -7.51 -8.52 -9.16
N VAL A 69 -7.47 -7.66 -8.14
CA VAL A 69 -8.40 -7.71 -7.01
C VAL A 69 -9.74 -7.16 -7.47
N LYS A 70 -10.79 -7.97 -7.38
CA LYS A 70 -12.16 -7.54 -7.70
C LYS A 70 -12.95 -7.13 -6.47
N ASN A 71 -12.70 -7.81 -5.35
CA ASN A 71 -13.35 -7.59 -4.07
C ASN A 71 -12.33 -7.77 -2.94
N ILE A 72 -12.57 -7.08 -1.83
CA ILE A 72 -11.92 -7.29 -0.55
C ILE A 72 -13.03 -7.74 0.41
N ASP A 73 -12.78 -8.79 1.20
CA ASP A 73 -13.74 -9.42 2.11
C ASP A 73 -13.71 -8.83 3.53
#